data_AF-A0A832V1B1-F1
#
_entry.id   AF-A0A832V1B1-F1
#
_cell.length_a   1.000
_cell.length_b   1.000
_cell.length_c   1.000
_cell.angle_alpha   90.00
_cell.angle_beta   90.00
_cell.angle_gamma   90.00
#
_symmetry.space_group_name_H-M   'P 1'
#
loop_
_entity.id
_entity.type
_entity.pdbx_description
1 polymer ?
#
loop_
_entity_poly.entity_id
_entity_poly.type
_entity_poly.pdbx_seq_one_letter_code
_entity_poly.pdbx_strand_id
1 'polypeptide(L)' 'MGQDLVAIGFAVVLIGFILIIAGALLSGGAKNTKVAVGGFIGPIPFGFANDPKMLKVIMIITITFFALFLIVPLITRYFK' A
#
# COMPACT_ATOMS: atom_id res chain seq x y z
N MET A 1 7.37 -9.68 -28.31
CA MET A 1 8.68 -9.36 -27.69
C MET A 1 8.55 -8.33 -26.56
N GLY A 2 8.16 -7.08 -26.81
CA GLY A 2 8.03 -6.08 -25.74
C GLY A 2 6.93 -6.38 -24.71
N GLN A 3 5.78 -6.89 -25.17
CA GLN A 3 4.64 -7.23 -24.32
C GLN A 3 4.93 -8.45 -23.42
N ASP A 4 5.71 -9.41 -23.92
CA ASP A 4 6.14 -10.60 -23.18
C ASP A 4 7.08 -10.23 -22.03
N LEU A 5 8.01 -9.29 -22.27
CA LEU A 5 8.94 -8.80 -21.24
C LEU A 5 8.21 -8.05 -20.11
N VAL A 6 7.20 -7.25 -20.46
CA VAL A 6 6.36 -6.53 -19.48
C VAL A 6 5.55 -7.52 -18.63
N ALA A 7 4.98 -8.56 -19.26
CA ALA A 7 4.23 -9.60 -18.54
C ALA A 7 5.13 -10.38 -17.56
N ILE A 8 6.35 -10.73 -17.97
CA ILE A 8 7.35 -11.39 -17.11
C ILE A 8 7.73 -10.47 -15.93
N GLY A 9 7.99 -9.19 -16.19
CA GLY A 9 8.29 -8.21 -15.13
C GLY A 9 7.15 -8.10 -14.11
N PHE A 10 5.90 -8.05 -14.56
CA PHE A 10 4.73 -8.01 -13.69
C PHE A 10 4.59 -9.29 -12.84
N ALA A 11 4.83 -10.46 -13.43
CA ALA A 11 4.82 -11.73 -12.71
C ALA A 11 5.88 -11.78 -11.60
N VAL A 12 7.10 -11.29 -11.87
CA VAL A 12 8.18 -11.23 -10.86
C VAL A 12 7.80 -10.31 -9.70
N VAL A 13 7.21 -9.14 -9.97
CA VAL A 13 6.73 -8.22 -8.93
C VAL A 13 5.67 -8.87 -8.05
N LEU A 14 4.70 -9.56 -8.66
CA LEU A 14 3.66 -10.29 -7.92
C LEU A 14 4.24 -11.40 -7.03
N ILE A 15 5.18 -12.19 -7.55
CA ILE A 15 5.86 -13.23 -6.76
C ILE A 15 6.61 -12.59 -5.58
N GLY A 16 7.29 -11.46 -5.80
CA GLY A 16 7.95 -10.70 -4.74
C GLY A 16 6.99 -10.27 -3.63
N PHE A 17 5.82 -9.72 -3.97
CA PHE A 17 4.78 -9.37 -2.99
C PHE A 17 4.31 -10.59 -2.19
N ILE A 18 4.04 -11.71 -2.87
CA ILE A 18 3.58 -12.94 -2.22
C ILE A 18 4.62 -13.45 -1.22
N LEU A 19 5.91 -13.44 -1.59
CA LEU A 19 7.00 -13.88 -0.70
C LEU A 19 7.15 -12.96 0.52
N ILE A 20 7.02 -11.63 0.35
CA ILE A 20 7.07 -10.68 1.47
C ILE A 20 5.90 -10.92 2.42
N ILE A 21 4.69 -11.10 1.89
CA ILE A 21 3.49 -11.36 2.70
C ILE A 21 3.62 -12.71 3.42
N ALA A 22 4.02 -13.77 2.72
CA ALA A 22 4.23 -15.09 3.30
C ALA A 22 5.33 -15.05 4.37
N GLY A 23 6.45 -14.39 4.11
CA GLY A 23 7.53 -14.19 5.08
C GLY A 23 7.05 -13.44 6.32
N ALA A 24 6.30 -12.35 6.17
CA ALA A 24 5.75 -11.59 7.29
C ALA A 24 4.74 -12.42 8.12
N LEU A 25 3.91 -13.23 7.47
CA LEU A 25 2.92 -14.08 8.14
C LEU A 25 3.55 -15.29 8.84
N LEU A 26 4.58 -15.90 8.23
CA LEU A 26 5.23 -17.12 8.74
C LEU A 26 6.34 -16.85 9.77
N SER A 27 6.98 -15.69 9.73
CA SER A 27 8.07 -15.32 10.67
C SER A 27 7.57 -14.74 11.99
N GLY A 28 6.33 -14.24 12.05
CA GLY A 28 5.73 -13.71 13.26
C GLY A 28 4.95 -14.77 14.01
N GLY A 29 5.46 -15.24 15.15
CA GLY A 29 4.65 -16.01 16.10
C GLY A 29 3.36 -15.22 16.39
N ALA A 30 2.20 -15.85 16.19
CA ALA A 30 0.85 -15.25 16.09
C ALA A 30 0.46 -14.25 17.19
N LYS A 31 1.24 -14.15 18.26
CA LYS A 31 1.02 -13.30 19.43
C LYS A 31 1.57 -11.86 19.31
N ASN A 32 2.54 -11.61 18.43
CA ASN A 32 3.21 -10.29 18.33
C ASN A 32 3.12 -9.63 16.94
N THR A 33 2.45 -10.26 15.97
CA THR A 33 2.32 -9.70 14.63
C THR A 33 1.39 -8.49 14.65
N LYS A 34 1.96 -7.34 14.31
CA LYS A 34 1.26 -6.07 14.23
C LYS A 34 0.64 -5.92 12.85
N VAL A 35 -0.67 -5.76 12.79
CA VAL A 35 -1.43 -5.70 11.54
C VAL A 35 -2.24 -4.41 11.52
N ALA A 36 -2.18 -3.72 10.39
CA ALA A 36 -3.02 -2.57 10.09
C ALA A 36 -3.54 -2.66 8.65
N VAL A 37 -4.78 -2.23 8.47
CA VAL A 37 -5.47 -2.10 7.18
C VAL A 37 -6.07 -0.71 7.15
N GLY A 38 -5.92 0.00 6.05
CA GLY A 38 -6.47 1.35 5.91
C GLY A 38 -6.57 1.75 4.45
N GLY A 39 -7.34 2.80 4.20
CA GLY A 39 -7.68 3.24 2.85
C GLY A 39 -8.73 4.33 2.88
N PHE A 40 -9.59 4.36 1.86
CA PHE A 40 -10.62 5.37 1.71
C PHE A 40 -11.99 4.76 1.41
N ILE A 41 -13.03 5.34 2.01
CA ILE A 41 -14.41 5.15 1.59
C ILE A 41 -14.86 6.50 1.02
N GLY A 42 -14.84 6.63 -0.30
CA GLY A 42 -14.98 7.92 -0.95
C GLY A 42 -13.83 8.88 -0.54
N PRO A 43 -14.11 10.13 -0.12
CA PRO A 43 -13.08 11.06 0.34
C PRO A 43 -12.67 10.86 1.80
N ILE A 44 -13.29 9.93 2.53
CA ILE A 44 -13.07 9.76 3.97
C ILE A 44 -11.97 8.73 4.20
N PRO A 45 -10.83 9.10 4.83
CA PRO A 45 -9.79 8.14 5.19
C PRO A 45 -10.26 7.24 6.34
N PHE A 46 -9.97 5.96 6.24
CA PHE A 46 -10.25 4.97 7.29
C PHE A 46 -8.99 4.14 7.61
N GLY A 47 -8.93 3.60 8.83
CA GLY A 47 -7.87 2.73 9.27
C GLY A 47 -8.30 1.85 10.44
N PHE A 48 -7.88 0.60 10.43
CA PHE A 48 -8.05 -0.37 11.49
C PHE A 48 -6.70 -1.03 11.79
N ALA A 49 -6.33 -1.16 13.06
CA ALA A 49 -5.11 -1.84 13.45
C ALA A 49 -5.25 -2.49 14.81
N ASN A 50 -4.48 -3.55 15.04
CA ASN A 50 -4.40 -4.22 16.35
C ASN A 50 -3.43 -3.53 17.33
N ASP A 51 -2.72 -2.49 16.89
CA ASP A 51 -1.78 -1.70 17.70
C ASP A 51 -1.96 -0.19 17.42
N PRO A 52 -2.03 0.67 18.46
CA PRO A 52 -2.24 2.11 18.27
C PRO A 52 -1.15 2.82 17.47
N LYS A 53 0.11 2.36 17.53
CA LYS A 53 1.19 2.94 16.71
C LYS A 53 0.99 2.57 15.25
N MET A 54 0.58 1.32 14.98
CA MET A 54 0.25 0.89 13.61
C MET A 54 -0.96 1.63 13.04
N LEU A 55 -1.96 1.93 13.86
CA LEU A 55 -3.09 2.75 13.43
C LEU A 55 -2.62 4.16 13.00
N LYS A 56 -1.73 4.78 13.76
CA LYS A 56 -1.15 6.08 13.37
C LYS A 56 -0.37 5.99 12.07
N VAL A 57 0.45 4.95 11.92
CA VAL A 57 1.23 4.72 10.70
C VAL A 57 0.31 4.58 9.48
N ILE A 58 -0.71 3.71 9.55
CA ILE A 58 -1.60 3.50 8.40
C ILE A 58 -2.41 4.75 8.07
N MET A 59 -2.86 5.51 9.08
CA MET A 59 -3.58 6.76 8.85
C MET A 59 -2.71 7.83 8.18
N ILE A 60 -1.44 7.97 8.58
CA ILE A 60 -0.49 8.89 7.93
C ILE A 60 -0.25 8.49 6.48
N ILE A 61 -0.02 7.20 6.23
CA ILE A 61 0.17 6.66 4.88
C ILE A 61 -1.06 6.97 4.02
N THR A 62 -2.26 6.63 4.51
CA THR A 62 -3.52 6.91 3.82
C THR A 62 -3.62 8.41 3.49
N ILE A 63 -3.52 9.31 4.46
CA ILE A 63 -3.63 10.76 4.21
C ILE A 63 -2.58 11.25 3.20
N THR A 64 -1.35 10.74 3.27
CA THR A 64 -0.29 11.10 2.33
C THR A 64 -0.64 10.70 0.90
N PHE A 65 -1.13 9.48 0.69
CA PHE A 65 -1.60 9.02 -0.62
C PHE A 65 -2.79 9.83 -1.11
N PHE A 66 -3.69 10.29 -0.23
CA PHE A 66 -4.78 11.19 -0.61
C PHE A 66 -4.25 12.52 -1.15
N ALA A 67 -3.30 13.12 -0.44
CA ALA A 67 -2.72 14.39 -0.84
C ALA A 67 -2.02 14.26 -2.21
N LEU A 68 -1.26 13.19 -2.41
CA LEU A 68 -0.63 12.90 -3.71
C LEU A 68 -1.68 12.71 -4.81
N PHE A 69 -2.76 11.98 -4.53
CA PHE A 69 -3.86 11.78 -5.48
C PHE A 69 -4.51 13.10 -5.91
N LEU A 70 -4.64 14.08 -5.02
CA LEU A 70 -5.17 15.41 -5.38
C LEU A 70 -4.15 16.30 -6.09
N ILE A 71 -2.89 16.27 -5.65
CA ILE A 71 -1.84 17.19 -6.11
C ILE A 71 -1.30 16.79 -7.50
N VAL A 72 -1.05 15.50 -7.74
CA VAL A 72 -0.41 15.04 -9.00
C VAL A 72 -1.23 15.41 -10.24
N PRO A 73 -2.55 15.20 -10.29
CA PRO A 73 -3.37 15.64 -11.43
C PRO A 73 -3.42 17.16 -11.58
N LEU A 74 -3.41 17.91 -10.47
CA LEU A 74 -3.41 19.37 -10.49
C LEU A 74 -2.11 19.92 -11.12
N ILE A 75 -0.96 19.40 -10.70
CA ILE A 75 0.34 19.72 -11.28
C ILE A 75 0.35 19.37 -12.76
N THR A 76 -0.08 18.15 -13.11
CA THR A 76 -0.10 17.70 -14.51
C THR A 76 -0.97 18.58 -15.42
N ARG A 77 -2.06 19.16 -14.89
CA ARG A 77 -2.90 20.11 -15.62
C ARG A 77 -2.29 21.51 -15.74
N TYR A 78 -1.41 21.92 -14.83
CA TYR A 78 -0.76 23.23 -14.87
C TYR A 78 0.40 23.28 -15.87
N PHE A 79 1.07 22.15 -16.10
CA PHE A 79 2.20 22.02 -17.03
C PHE A 79 1.80 21.53 -18.43
N LYS A 80 0.50 21.39 -18.71
CA LYS A 80 -0.07 21.16 -20.04
C LYS A 80 -0.77 22.41 -20.51
#